data_AF-A0A1H1PK31-F1
#
_entry.id   AF-A0A1H1PK31-F1
#
_cell.length_a   1.000
_cell.length_b   1.000
_cell.length_c   1.000
_cell.angle_alpha   90.00
_cell.angle_beta   90.00
_cell.angle_gamma   90.00
#
_symmetry.space_group_name_H-M   'P 1'
#
loop_
_entity.id
_entity.type
_entity.pdbx_description
1 polymer ?
#
loop_
_entity_poly.entity_id
_entity_poly.type
_entity_poly.pdbx_seq_one_letter_code
_entity_poly.pdbx_strand_id
1 'polypeptide(L)'
;MTRPRLDMVQEGQLWEMALKHFGSDGLLRIVIEMWSHAAPPPKPVVEYLSTKQVSQEVLNILKTAQERVGAFVADRTPVPDTVMLYSRHASDLADELITRLPKVQLSRAWRGLCLEIDLGI
;
A
#
# COMPACT_ATOMS: atom_id res chain seq x y z
N MET A 1 13.95 -2.09 -15.05
CA MET A 1 13.02 -1.09 -15.65
C MET A 1 12.16 -0.57 -14.52
N THR A 2 12.10 0.74 -14.35
CA THR A 2 11.29 1.39 -13.30
C THR A 2 9.85 1.41 -13.80
N ARG A 3 8.98 0.61 -13.18
CA ARG A 3 7.56 0.49 -13.54
C ARG A 3 6.82 1.82 -13.33
N PRO A 4 5.75 2.10 -14.10
CA PRO A 4 4.91 3.25 -13.83
C PRO A 4 4.25 3.06 -12.47
N ARG A 5 4.60 3.94 -11.54
CA ARG A 5 4.05 3.92 -10.20
C ARG A 5 2.60 4.38 -10.25
N LEU A 6 1.72 3.71 -9.48
CA LEU A 6 0.34 4.16 -9.28
C LEU A 6 0.32 5.62 -8.82
N ASP A 7 -0.61 6.39 -9.37
CA ASP A 7 -0.88 7.70 -8.79
C ASP A 7 -1.49 7.54 -7.38
N MET A 8 -1.37 8.56 -6.53
CA MET A 8 -1.87 8.52 -5.14
C MET A 8 -3.39 8.28 -5.03
N VAL A 9 -4.18 8.67 -6.04
CA VAL A 9 -5.62 8.45 -6.07
C VAL A 9 -5.92 6.99 -6.38
N GLN A 10 -5.19 6.38 -7.31
CA GLN A 10 -5.29 4.96 -7.63
C GLN A 10 -4.86 4.11 -6.43
N GLU A 11 -3.72 4.43 -5.82
CA GLU A 11 -3.27 3.72 -4.62
C GLU A 11 -4.33 3.79 -3.50
N GLY A 12 -4.94 4.97 -3.30
CA GLY A 12 -6.05 5.13 -2.37
C GLY A 12 -7.25 4.23 -2.67
N GLN A 13 -7.68 4.17 -3.93
CA GLN A 13 -8.79 3.28 -4.35
C GLN A 13 -8.47 1.80 -4.15
N LEU A 14 -7.21 1.40 -4.38
CA LEU A 14 -6.77 0.02 -4.17
C LEU A 14 -6.89 -0.39 -2.70
N TRP A 15 -6.47 0.49 -1.79
CA TRP A 15 -6.60 0.27 -0.36
C TRP A 15 -8.06 0.11 0.08
N GLU A 16 -8.97 0.92 -0.45
CA GLU A 16 -10.41 0.81 -0.15
C GLU A 16 -11.02 -0.48 -0.71
N MET A 17 -10.62 -0.89 -1.92
CA MET A 17 -11.07 -2.17 -2.48
C MET A 17 -10.53 -3.35 -1.65
N ALA A 18 -9.27 -3.28 -1.23
CA ALA A 18 -8.64 -4.28 -0.36
C ALA A 18 -9.36 -4.36 0.99
N LEU A 19 -9.65 -3.23 1.62
CA LEU A 19 -10.42 -3.18 2.87
C LEU A 19 -11.81 -3.82 2.69
N LYS A 20 -12.52 -3.46 1.62
CA LYS A 20 -13.85 -4.01 1.33
C LYS A 20 -13.81 -5.52 1.06
N HIS A 21 -12.75 -6.03 0.46
CA HIS A 21 -12.63 -7.44 0.09
C HIS A 21 -12.14 -8.32 1.24
N PHE A 22 -11.05 -7.92 1.90
CA PHE A 22 -10.41 -8.71 2.95
C PHE A 22 -10.98 -8.42 4.35
N GLY A 23 -11.67 -7.29 4.52
CA GLY A 23 -12.02 -6.76 5.83
C GLY A 23 -10.79 -6.20 6.56
N SER A 24 -11.03 -5.53 7.68
CA SER A 24 -9.99 -4.82 8.44
C SER A 24 -8.90 -5.76 8.96
N ASP A 25 -9.29 -6.90 9.56
CA ASP A 25 -8.36 -7.90 10.09
C ASP A 25 -7.59 -8.64 8.99
N GLY A 26 -8.27 -8.95 7.87
CA GLY A 26 -7.65 -9.61 6.73
C GLY A 26 -6.59 -8.72 6.09
N LEU A 27 -6.94 -7.45 5.85
CA LEU A 27 -6.01 -6.46 5.32
C LEU A 27 -4.82 -6.25 6.25
N LEU A 28 -5.06 -6.13 7.57
CA LEU A 28 -4.00 -6.00 8.57
C LEU A 28 -3.01 -7.16 8.52
N ARG A 29 -3.48 -8.40 8.43
CA ARG A 29 -2.61 -9.59 8.35
C ARG A 29 -1.75 -9.58 7.09
N ILE A 30 -2.32 -9.23 5.94
CA ILE A 30 -1.60 -9.16 4.67
C ILE A 30 -0.47 -8.12 4.75
N VAL A 31 -0.78 -6.93 5.27
CA VAL A 31 0.20 -5.84 5.39
C VAL A 31 1.33 -6.23 6.35
N ILE A 32 1.01 -6.84 7.51
CA ILE A 32 2.02 -7.32 8.47
C ILE A 32 2.92 -8.38 7.85
N GLU A 33 2.34 -9.38 7.19
CA GLU A 33 3.08 -10.46 6.52
C GLU A 33 4.09 -9.87 5.54
N MET A 34 3.66 -8.96 4.68
CA MET A 34 4.51 -8.31 3.69
C MET A 34 5.61 -7.44 4.31
N TRP A 35 5.27 -6.57 5.26
CA TRP A 35 6.26 -5.71 5.90
C TRP A 35 7.25 -6.46 6.78
N SER A 36 6.87 -7.60 7.36
CA SER A 36 7.78 -8.41 8.17
C SER A 36 8.99 -8.93 7.36
N HIS A 37 8.85 -9.04 6.04
CA HIS A 37 9.89 -9.47 5.11
C HIS A 37 10.56 -8.30 4.36
N ALA A 38 10.07 -7.07 4.55
CA ALA A 38 10.53 -5.92 3.81
C ALA A 38 11.79 -5.30 4.45
N ALA A 39 12.92 -5.38 3.75
CA ALA A 39 14.12 -4.65 4.16
C ALA A 39 13.98 -3.14 3.88
N PRO A 40 14.64 -2.27 4.66
CA PRO A 40 14.72 -0.84 4.35
C PRO A 40 15.32 -0.65 2.95
N PRO A 41 14.70 0.16 2.08
CA PRO A 41 15.20 0.32 0.72
C PRO A 41 16.51 1.12 0.72
N PRO A 42 17.48 0.77 -0.16
CA PRO A 42 18.79 1.45 -0.23
C PRO A 42 18.71 2.91 -0.67
N LYS A 43 17.60 3.33 -1.28
CA LYS A 43 17.28 4.74 -1.59
C LYS A 43 15.95 5.09 -0.90
N PRO A 44 15.97 5.61 0.32
CA PRO A 44 14.75 5.90 1.07
C PRO A 44 14.05 7.14 0.51
N VAL A 45 13.05 6.92 -0.35
CA VAL A 45 12.05 7.94 -0.67
C VAL A 45 10.90 7.75 0.31
N VAL A 46 10.56 8.78 1.07
CA VAL A 46 9.52 8.74 2.10
C VAL A 46 8.26 9.38 1.56
N GLU A 47 7.13 8.75 1.88
CA GLU A 47 5.81 9.19 1.47
C GLU A 47 4.83 9.25 2.61
N TYR A 48 3.78 10.04 2.38
CA TYR A 48 2.76 10.34 3.34
C TYR A 48 1.43 9.90 2.78
N LEU A 49 0.84 8.87 3.40
CA LEU A 49 -0.56 8.54 3.23
C LEU A 49 -1.35 9.28 4.31
N SER A 50 -2.46 9.92 3.92
CA SER A 50 -3.35 10.65 4.83
C SER A 50 -4.81 10.36 4.50
N THR A 51 -5.72 10.90 5.31
CA THR A 51 -7.17 10.76 5.12
C THR A 51 -7.66 11.42 3.83
N LYS A 52 -6.81 12.21 3.17
CA LYS A 52 -7.09 12.77 1.83
C LYS A 52 -7.04 11.72 0.73
N GLN A 53 -6.27 10.65 0.92
CA GLN A 53 -6.06 9.60 -0.07
C GLN A 53 -6.81 8.31 0.27
N VAL A 54 -6.91 7.99 1.56
CA VAL A 54 -7.48 6.72 2.05
C VAL A 54 -8.41 6.99 3.24
N SER A 55 -9.31 6.06 3.54
CA SER A 55 -10.15 6.13 4.73
C SER A 55 -9.33 6.11 6.03
N GLN A 56 -9.93 6.61 7.10
CA GLN A 56 -9.34 6.53 8.45
C GLN A 56 -9.08 5.09 8.87
N GLU A 57 -9.90 4.14 8.42
CA GLU A 57 -9.75 2.74 8.75
C GLU A 57 -8.50 2.12 8.11
N VAL A 58 -8.27 2.38 6.82
CA VAL A 58 -7.03 1.99 6.14
C VAL A 58 -5.82 2.60 6.84
N LEU A 59 -5.87 3.89 7.20
CA LEU A 59 -4.76 4.52 7.95
C LEU A 59 -4.49 3.84 9.29
N ASN A 60 -5.53 3.51 10.04
CA ASN A 60 -5.39 2.84 11.33
C ASN A 60 -4.78 1.44 11.17
N ILE A 61 -5.17 0.71 10.12
CA ILE A 61 -4.60 -0.60 9.77
C ILE A 61 -3.11 -0.46 9.46
N LEU A 62 -2.74 0.50 8.61
CA LEU A 62 -1.36 0.75 8.25
C LEU A 62 -0.51 1.16 9.47
N LYS A 63 -1.01 2.06 10.33
CA LYS A 63 -0.32 2.41 11.60
C LYS A 63 -0.11 1.19 12.48
N THR A 64 -1.16 0.40 12.70
CA THR A 64 -1.10 -0.81 13.52
C THR A 64 -0.10 -1.83 12.97
N ALA A 65 -0.06 -2.01 11.65
CA ALA A 65 0.90 -2.89 11.01
C ALA A 65 2.34 -2.37 11.16
N GLN A 66 2.59 -1.07 10.98
CA GLN A 66 3.92 -0.47 11.18
C GLN A 66 4.43 -0.66 12.60
N GLU A 67 3.56 -0.43 13.59
CA GLU A 67 3.89 -0.62 15.01
C GLU A 67 4.24 -2.08 15.31
N ARG A 68 3.47 -3.04 14.75
CA ARG A 68 3.69 -4.47 14.99
C ARG A 68 4.98 -5.01 14.37
N VAL A 69 5.37 -4.52 13.20
CA VAL A 69 6.57 -4.97 12.49
C VAL A 69 7.79 -4.10 12.76
N GLY A 70 7.62 -2.99 13.48
CA GLY A 70 8.69 -2.02 13.75
C GLY A 70 9.19 -1.28 12.50
N ALA A 71 8.40 -1.23 11.42
CA ALA A 71 8.77 -0.59 10.16
C ALA A 71 8.57 0.95 10.21
N PHE A 72 9.14 1.58 11.22
CA PHE A 72 9.16 3.04 11.31
C PHE A 72 10.20 3.62 10.34
N VAL A 73 9.85 4.74 9.72
CA VAL A 73 10.81 5.52 8.94
C VAL A 73 11.79 6.18 9.91
N ALA A 74 13.07 5.80 9.82
CA ALA A 74 14.13 6.32 10.68
C ALA A 74 14.20 7.86 10.63
N ASP A 75 14.55 8.46 11.77
CA ASP A 75 14.82 9.91 11.93
C ASP A 75 13.65 10.85 11.57
N ARG A 76 12.40 10.36 11.60
CA ARG A 76 11.21 11.19 11.39
C ARG A 76 10.20 11.07 12.51
N THR A 77 9.67 12.21 12.93
CA THR A 77 8.61 12.31 13.93
C THR A 77 7.27 11.92 13.30
N PRO A 78 6.55 10.92 13.85
CA PRO A 78 5.22 10.57 13.35
C PRO A 78 4.29 11.78 13.38
N VAL A 79 3.67 12.07 12.24
CA VAL A 79 2.72 13.19 12.10
C VAL A 79 1.30 12.64 12.35
N PRO A 80 0.50 13.32 13.18
CA PRO A 80 -0.91 12.95 13.41
C PRO A 80 -1.65 12.77 12.08
N ASP A 81 -2.55 11.78 12.03
CA ASP A 81 -3.41 11.53 10.84
C ASP A 81 -2.69 11.19 9.53
N THR A 82 -1.41 10.85 9.60
CA THR A 82 -0.66 10.34 8.46
C THR A 82 0.10 9.06 8.80
N VAL A 83 0.39 8.28 7.76
CA VAL A 83 1.31 7.15 7.80
C VAL A 83 2.50 7.52 6.94
N MET A 84 3.70 7.47 7.53
CA MET A 84 4.95 7.63 6.80
C MET A 84 5.49 6.26 6.44
N LEU A 85 5.67 5.99 5.16
CA LEU A 85 6.24 4.75 4.67
C LEU A 85 7.23 5.03 3.55
N TYR A 86 8.12 4.07 3.28
CA TYR A 86 8.98 4.17 2.12
C TYR A 86 8.15 3.94 0.84
N SER A 87 8.35 4.79 -0.17
CA SER A 87 7.75 4.70 -1.50
C SER A 87 7.81 3.29 -2.09
N ARG A 88 8.95 2.62 -1.88
CA ARG A 88 9.16 1.25 -2.33
C ARG A 88 8.24 0.26 -1.62
N HIS A 89 8.10 0.38 -0.30
CA HIS A 89 7.18 -0.46 0.47
C HIS A 89 5.73 -0.19 0.09
N ALA A 90 5.37 1.06 -0.21
CA ALA A 90 4.04 1.43 -0.73
C ALA A 90 3.75 0.70 -2.04
N SER A 91 4.72 0.75 -2.97
CA SER A 91 4.63 0.09 -4.27
C SER A 91 4.55 -1.44 -4.14
N ASP A 92 5.42 -2.03 -3.32
CA ASP A 92 5.44 -3.49 -3.09
C ASP A 92 4.11 -3.97 -2.45
N LEU A 93 3.53 -3.19 -1.53
CA LEU A 93 2.22 -3.47 -0.96
C LEU A 93 1.10 -3.37 -2.00
N ALA A 94 1.13 -2.32 -2.83
CA ALA A 94 0.13 -2.15 -3.88
C ALA A 94 0.18 -3.31 -4.89
N ASP A 95 1.37 -3.71 -5.32
CA ASP A 95 1.56 -4.85 -6.23
C ASP A 95 0.96 -6.14 -5.61
N GLU A 96 1.22 -6.41 -4.33
CA GLU A 96 0.68 -7.58 -3.64
C GLU A 96 -0.84 -7.52 -3.49
N LEU A 97 -1.41 -6.35 -3.20
CA LEU A 97 -2.86 -6.19 -3.15
C LEU A 97 -3.50 -6.46 -4.51
N ILE A 98 -2.87 -5.99 -5.59
CA ILE A 98 -3.35 -6.25 -6.95
C ILE A 98 -3.34 -7.76 -7.27
N THR A 99 -2.31 -8.49 -6.85
CA THR A 99 -2.23 -9.95 -7.10
C THR A 99 -3.23 -10.75 -6.27
N ARG A 100 -3.52 -10.31 -5.03
CA ARG A 100 -4.46 -10.99 -4.12
C ARG A 100 -5.92 -10.59 -4.36
N LEU A 101 -6.18 -9.42 -4.94
CA LEU A 101 -7.54 -8.98 -5.26
C LEU A 101 -8.12 -9.73 -6.46
N PRO A 102 -9.41 -10.10 -6.42
CA PRO A 102 -10.04 -10.74 -7.57
C PRO A 102 -10.08 -9.78 -8.77
N LYS A 103 -9.49 -10.20 -9.90
CA LYS A 103 -9.49 -9.45 -11.19
C LYS A 103 -10.89 -9.02 -11.68
N VAL A 104 -11.93 -9.66 -11.15
CA VAL A 104 -13.33 -9.34 -11.41
C VAL A 104 -13.79 -8.06 -10.70
N GLN A 105 -13.25 -7.78 -9.51
CA GLN A 105 -13.55 -6.58 -8.72
C GLN A 105 -12.64 -5.39 -9.07
N LEU A 106 -11.48 -5.64 -9.66
CA LEU A 106 -10.68 -4.62 -10.31
C LEU A 106 -11.50 -4.00 -11.46
N SER A 107 -11.84 -2.72 -11.34
CA SER A 107 -12.64 -2.00 -12.34
C SER A 107 -12.00 -2.10 -13.72
N ARG A 108 -12.76 -1.81 -14.80
CA ARG A 108 -12.22 -1.88 -16.17
C ARG A 108 -10.94 -1.03 -16.34
N ALA A 109 -10.81 0.06 -15.60
CA ALA A 109 -9.62 0.90 -15.55
C ALA A 109 -8.41 0.17 -14.94
N TRP A 110 -8.63 -0.57 -13.84
CA TRP A 110 -7.59 -1.39 -13.21
C TRP A 110 -7.17 -2.57 -14.07
N ARG A 111 -8.06 -3.15 -14.89
CA ARG A 111 -7.67 -4.25 -15.81
C ARG A 111 -6.68 -3.81 -16.88
N GLY A 112 -6.82 -2.59 -17.41
CA GLY A 112 -5.84 -2.03 -18.35
C GLY A 112 -4.48 -1.84 -17.66
N LEU A 113 -4.50 -1.29 -16.46
CA LEU A 113 -3.29 -1.04 -15.67
C LEU A 113 -2.61 -2.33 -15.18
N CYS A 114 -3.37 -3.36 -14.79
CA CYS A 114 -2.83 -4.67 -14.46
C CYS A 114 -2.20 -5.36 -15.69
N LEU A 115 -2.75 -5.14 -16.88
CA LEU A 115 -2.14 -5.61 -18.12
C LEU A 115 -0.83 -4.88 -18.42
N GLU A 116 -0.77 -3.56 -18.21
CA GLU A 116 0.48 -2.79 -18.33
C GLU A 116 1.53 -3.26 -17.31
N ILE A 117 1.12 -3.51 -16.07
CA ILE A 117 1.98 -4.06 -14.99
C ILE A 117 2.46 -5.48 -15.31
N ASP A 118 1.56 -6.38 -15.75
CA ASP A 118 1.87 -7.76 -16.16
C ASP A 118 2.79 -7.78 -17.39
N LEU A 119 2.65 -6.81 -18.30
CA LEU A 119 3.46 -6.67 -19.52
C LEU A 119 4.76 -5.87 -19.30
N GLY A 120 4.92 -5.19 -18.16
CA GLY A 120 6.08 -4.36 -17.83
C GLY A 120 6.20 -3.10 -18.68
N ILE A 121 5.07 -2.58 -19.19
CA ILE A 121 4.96 -1.42 -20.08
C ILE A 121 4.55 -0.18 -19.28
#